data_AF-A0A662DUA9-F1
#
_entry.id   AF-A0A662DUA9-F1
#
_cell.length_a   1.000
_cell.length_b   1.000
_cell.length_c   1.000
_cell.angle_alpha   90.00
_cell.angle_beta   90.00
_cell.angle_gamma   90.00
#
_symmetry.space_group_name_H-M   'P 1'
#
loop_
_entity.id
_entity.type
_entity.pdbx_description
1 polymer ?
#
loop_
_entity_poly.entity_id
_entity_poly.type
_entity_poly.pdbx_seq_one_letter_code
_entity_poly.pdbx_strand_id
1 'polypeptide(L)'
;MSHYKSNLRDLEFNLFEAYGVDEYLGKAPFEEIDHDTAMDILREVERLATEDFAESFVEGDRVKLKLVDGNVELPPGMKKSLDAFNDGGWHLVGL
;
A
#
# COMPACT_ATOMS: atom_id res chain seq x y z
N MET A 1 3.36 13.54 9.89
CA MET A 1 1.97 13.07 9.73
C MET A 1 1.43 13.64 8.44
N SER A 2 1.07 12.78 7.51
CA SER A 2 0.49 13.13 6.22
C SER A 2 -1.03 13.34 6.32
N HIS A 3 -1.70 13.59 5.18
CA HIS A 3 -3.16 13.73 5.13
C HIS A 3 -3.90 12.41 5.34
N TYR A 4 -3.24 11.27 5.08
CA TYR A 4 -3.85 9.95 5.17
C TYR A 4 -3.84 9.47 6.63
N LYS A 5 -5.01 9.03 7.10
CA LYS A 5 -5.21 8.42 8.41
C LYS A 5 -5.75 7.01 8.20
N SER A 6 -4.90 6.03 8.40
CA SER A 6 -5.24 4.63 8.35
C SER A 6 -6.09 4.21 9.57
N ASN A 7 -6.72 3.05 9.46
CA ASN A 7 -7.40 2.38 10.56
C ASN A 7 -7.03 0.89 10.55
N LEU A 8 -5.73 0.59 10.68
CA LEU A 8 -5.22 -0.78 10.64
C LEU A 8 -5.92 -1.67 11.66
N ARG A 9 -6.20 -1.15 12.87
CA ARG A 9 -6.86 -1.91 13.92
C ARG A 9 -8.23 -2.46 13.53
N ASP A 10 -9.01 -1.72 12.74
CA ASP A 10 -10.32 -2.17 12.27
C ASP A 10 -10.19 -3.26 11.19
N LEU A 11 -9.15 -3.20 10.35
CA LEU A 11 -8.82 -4.29 9.43
C LEU A 11 -8.42 -5.56 10.19
N GLU A 12 -7.56 -5.44 11.20
CA GLU A 12 -7.18 -6.57 12.06
C GLU A 12 -8.39 -7.20 12.73
N PHE A 13 -9.29 -6.37 13.29
CA PHE A 13 -10.53 -6.84 13.92
C PHE A 13 -11.39 -7.63 12.92
N ASN A 14 -11.64 -7.08 11.74
CA ASN A 14 -12.47 -7.76 10.76
C ASN A 14 -11.81 -9.09 10.32
N LEU A 15 -10.52 -9.06 9.97
CA LEU A 15 -9.84 -10.24 9.46
C LEU A 15 -9.72 -11.35 10.52
N PHE A 16 -9.21 -11.05 11.71
CA PHE A 16 -8.81 -12.09 12.66
C PHE A 16 -9.85 -12.34 13.75
N GLU A 17 -10.62 -11.33 14.17
CA GLU A 17 -11.59 -11.50 15.25
C GLU A 17 -13.01 -11.77 14.73
N ALA A 18 -13.43 -11.13 13.65
CA ALA A 18 -14.76 -11.31 13.09
C ALA A 18 -14.83 -12.49 12.10
N TYR A 19 -13.82 -12.64 11.24
CA TYR A 19 -13.81 -13.66 10.18
C TYR A 19 -12.85 -14.84 10.44
N GLY A 20 -11.99 -14.78 11.46
CA GLY A 20 -11.08 -15.87 11.80
C GLY A 20 -10.14 -16.26 10.65
N VAL A 21 -9.60 -15.27 9.92
CA VAL A 21 -8.74 -15.49 8.75
C VAL A 21 -7.50 -16.33 9.09
N ASP A 22 -6.99 -16.16 10.30
CA ASP A 22 -5.87 -16.91 10.87
C ASP A 22 -6.16 -18.41 11.06
N GLU A 23 -7.42 -18.86 11.01
CA GLU A 23 -7.75 -20.28 11.07
C GLU A 23 -7.30 -21.05 9.81
N TYR A 24 -7.09 -20.36 8.68
CA TYR A 24 -6.67 -20.97 7.41
C TYR A 24 -5.38 -20.39 6.82
N LEU A 25 -4.90 -19.24 7.28
CA LEU A 25 -3.52 -18.81 7.02
C LEU A 25 -2.50 -19.81 7.58
N GLY A 26 -1.37 -19.98 6.90
CA GLY A 26 -0.34 -20.96 7.23
C GLY A 26 -0.74 -22.41 6.90
N LYS A 27 -1.84 -22.61 6.16
CA LYS A 27 -2.34 -23.91 5.69
C LYS A 27 -2.66 -23.83 4.20
N ALA A 28 -2.68 -24.98 3.52
CA ALA A 28 -3.03 -25.06 2.10
C ALA A 28 -4.36 -24.37 1.78
N PRO A 29 -4.44 -23.50 0.75
CA PRO A 29 -3.40 -23.14 -0.24
C PRO A 29 -2.54 -21.91 0.11
N PHE A 30 -2.57 -21.45 1.36
CA PHE A 30 -1.91 -20.25 1.88
C PHE A 30 -0.78 -20.59 2.86
N GLU A 31 -0.02 -21.66 2.60
CA GLU A 31 1.04 -22.13 3.51
C GLU A 31 2.11 -21.08 3.79
N GLU A 32 2.32 -20.14 2.86
CA GLU A 32 3.40 -19.15 2.91
C GLU A 32 3.09 -17.92 3.77
N ILE A 33 1.82 -17.71 4.13
CA ILE A 33 1.38 -16.52 4.88
C ILE A 33 0.67 -16.98 6.14
N ASP A 34 1.30 -16.80 7.30
CA ASP A 34 0.67 -16.95 8.61
C ASP A 34 0.14 -15.61 9.14
N HIS A 35 -0.47 -15.63 10.33
CA HIS A 35 -1.02 -14.43 10.97
C HIS A 35 0.02 -13.31 11.13
N ASP A 36 1.21 -13.64 11.62
CA ASP A 36 2.24 -12.65 11.93
C ASP A 36 2.79 -12.04 10.64
N THR A 37 3.01 -12.86 9.61
CA THR A 37 3.40 -12.41 8.27
C THR A 37 2.34 -11.49 7.66
N ALA A 38 1.05 -11.86 7.75
CA ALA A 38 -0.04 -11.02 7.27
C ALA A 38 -0.09 -9.67 8.00
N MET A 39 0.16 -9.68 9.31
CA MET A 39 0.20 -8.47 10.13
C MET A 39 1.34 -7.54 9.73
N ASP A 40 2.53 -8.09 9.52
CA ASP A 40 3.71 -7.32 9.11
C ASP A 40 3.52 -6.73 7.71
N ILE A 41 2.88 -7.48 6.80
CA ILE A 41 2.45 -6.96 5.48
C ILE A 41 1.52 -5.76 5.65
N LEU A 42 0.47 -5.87 6.47
CA LEU A 42 -0.49 -4.79 6.66
C LEU A 42 0.16 -3.54 7.28
N ARG A 43 1.07 -3.73 8.24
CA ARG A 43 1.84 -2.64 8.87
C ARG A 43 2.75 -1.93 7.88
N GLU A 44 3.44 -2.67 7.01
CA GLU A 44 4.32 -2.04 6.03
C GLU A 44 3.55 -1.34 4.91
N VAL A 45 2.40 -1.86 4.49
CA VAL A 45 1.50 -1.16 3.56
C VAL A 45 0.96 0.12 4.21
N GLU A 46 0.61 0.08 5.50
CA GLU A 46 0.20 1.27 6.25
C GLU A 46 1.31 2.32 6.30
N ARG A 47 2.56 1.92 6.62
CA ARG A 47 3.72 2.82 6.62
C ARG A 47 3.95 3.43 5.24
N LEU A 48 3.98 2.61 4.18
CA LEU A 48 4.11 3.08 2.81
C LEU A 48 3.01 4.10 2.46
N ALA A 49 1.76 3.78 2.77
CA ALA A 49 0.61 4.64 2.45
C ALA A 49 0.68 5.97 3.20
N THR A 50 1.06 5.95 4.49
CA THR A 50 1.09 7.14 5.35
C THR A 50 2.33 8.00 5.16
N GLU A 51 3.46 7.43 4.76
CA GLU A 51 4.74 8.14 4.62
C GLU A 51 5.05 8.47 3.16
N ASP A 52 5.30 7.44 2.34
CA ASP A 52 5.86 7.60 0.99
C ASP A 52 4.79 7.94 -0.05
N PHE A 53 3.62 7.31 0.04
CA PHE A 53 2.56 7.46 -0.95
C PHE A 53 1.76 8.76 -0.73
N ALA A 54 1.44 9.08 0.52
CA ALA A 54 0.72 10.31 0.86
C ALA A 54 1.55 11.59 0.65
N GLU A 55 2.88 11.50 0.55
CA GLU A 55 3.77 12.65 0.30
C GLU A 55 3.40 13.37 -1.02
N SER A 56 3.12 12.60 -2.08
CA SER A 56 2.85 13.15 -3.41
C SER A 56 1.39 13.55 -3.65
N PHE A 57 0.49 13.34 -2.69
CA PHE A 57 -0.95 13.58 -2.88
C PHE A 57 -1.29 15.01 -3.28
N VAL A 58 -0.75 15.99 -2.55
CA VAL A 58 -1.00 17.41 -2.84
C VAL A 58 -0.31 17.81 -4.15
N GLU A 59 0.92 17.34 -4.38
CA GLU A 59 1.65 17.66 -5.62
C GLU A 59 0.90 17.11 -6.85
N GLY A 60 0.40 15.88 -6.78
CA GLY A 60 -0.36 15.23 -7.85
C GLY A 60 -1.65 15.97 -8.22
N ASP A 61 -2.30 16.64 -7.26
CA ASP A 61 -3.49 17.48 -7.52
C ASP A 61 -3.10 18.88 -8.05
N ARG A 62 -2.08 19.51 -7.46
CA ARG A 62 -1.75 20.92 -7.69
C ARG A 62 -0.86 21.15 -8.90
N VAL A 63 -0.02 20.18 -9.26
CA VAL A 63 0.89 20.27 -10.41
C VAL A 63 0.19 19.73 -11.64
N LYS A 64 -0.10 20.62 -12.60
CA LYS A 64 -0.73 20.23 -13.86
C LYS A 64 0.18 19.32 -14.68
N LEU A 65 -0.39 18.22 -15.18
CA LEU A 65 0.26 17.34 -16.14
C LEU A 65 0.54 18.08 -17.45
N LYS A 66 1.66 17.74 -18.08
CA LYS A 66 2.06 18.28 -19.38
C LYS A 66 2.16 17.15 -20.39
N LEU A 67 1.63 17.38 -21.59
CA LEU A 67 1.85 16.53 -22.74
C LEU A 67 3.01 17.12 -23.55
N VAL A 68 4.12 16.39 -23.64
CA VAL A 68 5.34 16.77 -24.36
C VAL A 68 5.67 15.65 -25.34
N ASP A 69 5.65 15.94 -26.64
CA ASP A 69 6.00 14.99 -27.70
C ASP A 69 5.26 13.63 -27.62
N GLY A 70 3.98 13.67 -27.23
CA GLY A 70 3.13 12.48 -27.06
C GLY A 70 3.29 11.76 -25.71
N ASN A 71 4.16 12.23 -24.82
CA ASN A 71 4.37 11.68 -23.49
C ASN A 71 3.78 12.59 -22.41
N VAL A 72 3.18 12.00 -21.37
CA VAL A 72 2.70 12.73 -20.20
C VAL A 72 3.81 12.77 -19.15
N GLU A 73 4.23 13.96 -18.76
CA GLU A 73 5.21 14.14 -17.68
C GLU A 73 4.52 14.14 -16.32
N LEU A 74 4.90 13.18 -15.46
CA LEU A 74 4.43 13.11 -14.08
C LEU A 74 5.27 14.02 -13.16
N PRO A 75 4.67 14.61 -12.11
CA PRO A 75 5.41 15.34 -11.10
C PRO A 75 6.46 14.45 -10.41
N PRO A 76 7.64 14.98 -10.05
CA PRO A 76 8.70 14.20 -9.43
C PRO A 76 8.26 13.44 -8.16
N GLY A 77 7.45 14.05 -7.29
CA GLY A 77 6.98 13.37 -6.09
C GLY A 77 6.07 12.19 -6.41
N MET A 78 5.20 12.30 -7.42
CA MET A 78 4.36 11.19 -7.86
C MET A 78 5.20 10.02 -8.37
N LYS A 79 6.25 10.32 -9.15
CA LYS A 79 7.19 9.29 -9.59
C LYS A 79 7.88 8.61 -8.40
N LYS A 80 8.36 9.37 -7.42
CA LYS A 80 8.99 8.83 -6.20
C LYS A 80 8.03 7.91 -5.42
N SER A 81 6.77 8.30 -5.24
CA SER A 81 5.77 7.46 -4.58
C SER A 81 5.51 6.15 -5.35
N LEU A 82 5.44 6.21 -6.69
CA LEU A 82 5.27 5.02 -7.53
C LEU A 82 6.50 4.11 -7.49
N ASP A 83 7.70 4.68 -7.51
CA ASP A 83 8.96 3.93 -7.40
C ASP A 83 8.98 3.18 -6.04
N ALA A 84 8.64 3.83 -4.92
CA ALA A 84 8.55 3.17 -3.61
C ALA A 84 7.53 2.02 -3.58
N PHE A 85 6.39 2.17 -4.25
CA PHE A 85 5.38 1.11 -4.38
C PHE A 85 5.87 -0.07 -5.24
N ASN A 86 6.58 0.22 -6.32
CA ASN A 86 7.11 -0.82 -7.22
C ASN A 86 8.30 -1.55 -6.60
N ASP A 87 9.25 -0.82 -6.01
CA ASP A 87 10.46 -1.36 -5.39
C ASP A 87 10.13 -2.26 -4.19
N GLY A 88 9.05 -1.96 -3.47
CA GLY A 88 8.51 -2.81 -2.40
C GLY A 88 7.73 -4.03 -2.89
N GLY A 89 7.56 -4.21 -4.20
CA GLY A 89 6.82 -5.35 -4.78
C GLY A 89 5.31 -5.29 -4.57
N TRP A 90 4.78 -4.17 -4.06
CA TRP A 90 3.36 -4.05 -3.68
C TRP A 90 2.40 -4.14 -4.87
N HIS A 91 2.88 -3.85 -6.08
CA HIS A 91 2.17 -4.05 -7.35
C HIS A 91 1.92 -5.53 -7.71
N LEU A 92 2.53 -6.47 -6.99
CA LEU A 92 2.40 -7.92 -7.20
C LEU A 92 1.51 -8.60 -6.16
N VAL A 93 0.98 -7.86 -5.17
CA VAL A 93 0.15 -8.46 -4.11
C VAL A 93 -1.14 -9.02 -4.72
N GLY A 94 -1.35 -10.33 -4.54
CA GLY A 94 -2.54 -11.05 -4.98
C GLY A 94 -2.53 -11.55 -6.43
N LEU A 95 -1.40 -11.45 -7.13
CA LEU A 95 -1.16 -12.06 -8.46
C LEU A 95 -0.36 -13.37 -8.35
#